data_AF-A0A6S6T6K8-F1
#
_entry.id   AF-A0A6S6T6K8-F1
#
_cell.length_a   1.000
_cell.length_b   1.000
_cell.length_c   1.000
_cell.angle_alpha   90.00
_cell.angle_beta   90.00
_cell.angle_gamma   90.00
#
_symmetry.space_group_name_H-M   'P 1'
#
loop_
_entity.id
_entity.type
_entity.pdbx_description
1 polymer ?
#
loop_
_entity_poly.entity_id
_entity_poly.type
_entity_poly.pdbx_seq_one_letter_code
_entity_poly.pdbx_strand_id
1 'polypeptide(L)'
;MQIRTFFFLLFITTSALFFLSTFQPAFTLEVCGSMCTDELSSKYIELTSMSMSAIALLLFVTTNHYTEKRILKKKEKEAMDRLNIEQIHAELEALK
;
A
#
# COMPACT_ATOMS: atom_id res chain seq x y z
N MET A 1 8.29 -3.38 1.33
CA MET A 1 7.55 -3.17 2.59
C MET A 1 7.25 -1.69 2.82
N GLN A 2 8.24 -0.80 2.73
CA GLN A 2 8.08 0.66 2.90
C GLN A 2 7.01 1.29 1.98
N ILE A 3 7.00 0.96 0.68
CA ILE A 3 6.01 1.51 -0.29
C ILE A 3 4.56 1.13 0.07
N ARG A 4 4.33 -0.09 0.54
CA ARG A 4 2.99 -0.54 0.97
C ARG A 4 2.53 0.22 2.20
N THR A 5 3.42 0.34 3.20
CA THR A 5 3.11 1.10 4.43
C THR A 5 2.86 2.57 4.12
N PHE A 6 3.61 3.15 3.18
CA PHE A 6 3.40 4.52 2.72
C PHE A 6 1.98 4.73 2.16
N PHE A 7 1.54 3.92 1.20
CA PHE A 7 0.18 4.06 0.63
C PHE A 7 -0.93 3.82 1.65
N PHE A 8 -0.71 2.90 2.60
CA PHE A 8 -1.66 2.67 3.69
C PHE A 8 -1.76 3.87 4.63
N LEU A 9 -0.63 4.45 5.04
CA LEU A 9 -0.60 5.66 5.86
C LEU A 9 -1.22 6.84 5.11
N LEU A 10 -0.91 7.00 3.83
CA LEU A 10 -1.50 8.03 2.99
C LEU A 10 -3.04 7.92 3.00
N PHE A 11 -3.57 6.72 2.74
CA PHE A 11 -5.01 6.44 2.80
C PHE A 11 -5.64 6.83 4.16
N ILE A 12 -5.00 6.46 5.28
CA ILE A 12 -5.49 6.81 6.62
C ILE A 12 -5.51 8.32 6.80
N THR A 13 -4.41 9.01 6.47
CA THR A 13 -4.29 10.46 6.66
C THR A 13 -5.29 11.25 5.81
N THR A 14 -5.48 10.87 4.55
CA THR A 14 -6.44 11.54 3.65
C THR A 14 -7.88 11.24 4.03
N SER A 15 -8.17 10.03 4.53
CA SER A 15 -9.50 9.69 5.05
C SER A 15 -9.81 10.47 6.33
N ALA A 16 -8.85 10.59 7.25
CA ALA A 16 -9.01 11.38 8.47
C ALA A 16 -9.27 12.85 8.14
N LEU A 17 -8.53 13.41 7.18
CA LEU A 17 -8.73 14.78 6.71
C LEU A 17 -10.13 14.98 6.10
N PHE A 18 -10.63 14.02 5.32
CA PHE A 18 -11.99 14.05 4.78
C PHE A 18 -13.06 14.06 5.88
N PHE A 19 -12.92 13.24 6.92
CA PHE A 19 -13.85 13.25 8.05
C PHE A 19 -13.78 14.58 8.81
N LEU A 20 -12.58 15.10 9.05
CA LEU A 20 -12.37 16.40 9.68
C LEU A 20 -13.02 17.54 8.87
N SER A 21 -12.86 17.58 7.55
CA SER A 21 -13.49 18.59 6.70
C SER A 21 -15.02 18.51 6.72
N THR A 22 -15.55 17.28 6.82
CA THR A 22 -17.01 17.04 6.84
C THR A 22 -17.64 17.48 8.16
N PHE A 23 -17.02 17.15 9.30
CA PHE A 23 -17.61 17.41 10.63
C PHE A 23 -17.17 18.75 11.24
N GLN A 24 -15.97 19.23 10.89
CA GLN A 24 -15.38 20.48 11.38
C GLN A 24 -14.74 21.27 10.23
N PRO A 25 -15.54 21.79 9.29
CA PRO A 25 -15.04 22.50 8.11
C PRO A 25 -14.25 23.76 8.48
N ALA A 26 -14.66 24.49 9.52
CA ALA A 26 -13.98 25.73 9.95
C ALA A 26 -12.55 25.47 10.43
N PHE A 27 -12.37 24.45 11.29
CA PHE A 27 -11.04 24.04 11.77
C PHE A 27 -10.16 23.55 10.61
N THR A 28 -10.74 22.78 9.70
CA THR A 28 -9.99 22.27 8.54
C THR A 28 -9.55 23.40 7.60
N LEU A 29 -10.40 24.40 7.39
CA LEU A 29 -10.06 25.59 6.61
C LEU A 29 -8.99 26.45 7.29
N GLU A 30 -9.00 26.56 8.62
CA GLU A 30 -7.95 27.27 9.36
C GLU A 30 -6.59 26.58 9.19
N VAL A 31 -6.55 25.25 9.36
CA VAL A 31 -5.33 24.46 9.20
C VAL A 31 -4.84 24.50 7.76
N CYS A 32 -5.70 24.24 6.77
CA CYS A 32 -5.32 24.24 5.36
C CYS A 32 -5.02 25.64 4.82
N GLY A 33 -5.75 26.66 5.27
CA GLY A 33 -5.55 28.06 4.91
C GLY A 33 -4.25 28.63 5.48
N SER A 34 -3.75 28.09 6.60
CA SER A 34 -2.40 28.43 7.08
C SER A 34 -1.28 27.93 6.15
N MET A 35 -1.56 26.92 5.32
CA MET A 35 -0.60 26.31 4.40
C MET A 35 -0.73 26.81 2.95
N CYS A 36 -1.90 27.33 2.57
CA CYS A 36 -2.21 27.79 1.23
C CYS A 36 -2.76 29.22 1.26
N THR A 37 -2.18 30.11 0.46
CA THR A 37 -2.55 31.54 0.39
C THR A 37 -3.84 31.81 -0.38
N ASP A 38 -4.41 30.80 -1.04
CA ASP A 38 -5.61 30.93 -1.86
C ASP A 38 -6.88 30.66 -1.05
N GLU A 39 -8.00 31.28 -1.44
CA GLU A 39 -9.33 31.03 -0.86
C GLU A 39 -9.75 29.57 -1.11
N LEU A 40 -9.40 28.68 -0.19
CA LEU A 40 -9.79 27.29 -0.19
C LEU A 40 -11.23 27.13 0.29
N SER A 41 -11.99 26.32 -0.44
CA SER A 41 -13.33 25.86 -0.02
C SER A 41 -13.23 24.49 0.65
N SER A 42 -14.03 24.25 1.69
CA SER A 42 -14.08 22.95 2.38
C SER A 42 -14.46 21.82 1.41
N LYS A 43 -15.35 22.08 0.45
CA LYS A 43 -15.74 21.12 -0.59
C LYS A 43 -14.57 20.69 -1.47
N TYR A 44 -13.64 21.61 -1.74
CA TYR A 44 -12.44 21.29 -2.52
C TYR A 44 -11.48 20.39 -1.74
N ILE A 45 -11.33 20.65 -0.43
CA ILE A 45 -10.54 19.80 0.47
C ILE A 45 -11.15 18.40 0.58
N GLU A 46 -12.47 18.31 0.72
CA GLU A 46 -13.20 17.03 0.74
C GLU A 46 -12.97 16.23 -0.55
N LEU A 47 -13.17 16.87 -1.71
CA LEU A 47 -13.01 16.23 -3.01
C LEU A 47 -11.56 15.73 -3.22
N THR A 48 -10.59 16.58 -2.90
CA THR A 48 -9.17 16.25 -3.03
C THR A 48 -8.78 15.11 -2.10
N SER A 49 -9.25 15.14 -0.85
CA SER A 49 -9.02 14.09 0.14
C SER A 49 -9.65 12.76 -0.29
N MET A 50 -10.84 12.79 -0.88
CA MET A 50 -11.50 11.61 -1.43
C MET A 50 -10.72 11.01 -2.61
N SER A 51 -10.31 11.83 -3.58
CA SER A 51 -9.51 11.38 -4.73
C SER A 51 -8.17 10.78 -4.29
N MET A 52 -7.47 11.44 -3.36
CA MET A 52 -6.20 10.97 -2.84
C MET A 52 -6.36 9.65 -2.06
N SER A 53 -7.42 9.51 -1.26
CA SER A 53 -7.72 8.26 -0.54
C SER A 53 -7.98 7.11 -1.51
N ALA A 54 -8.75 7.34 -2.57
CA ALA A 54 -9.03 6.32 -3.57
C ALA A 54 -7.76 5.86 -4.31
N ILE A 55 -6.92 6.81 -4.73
CA ILE A 55 -5.63 6.51 -5.39
C ILE A 55 -4.71 5.74 -4.44
N ALA A 56 -4.60 6.17 -3.17
CA ALA A 56 -3.78 5.50 -2.17
C ALA A 56 -4.22 4.05 -1.93
N LEU A 57 -5.54 3.80 -1.86
CA LEU A 57 -6.09 2.46 -1.71
C LEU A 57 -5.78 1.56 -2.93
N LEU A 58 -5.96 2.08 -4.14
CA LEU A 58 -5.65 1.34 -5.38
C LEU A 58 -4.16 0.96 -5.44
N LEU A 59 -3.28 1.91 -5.11
CA LEU A 59 -1.83 1.68 -5.10
C LEU A 59 -1.42 0.71 -3.99
N PHE A 60 -2.06 0.78 -2.82
CA PHE A 60 -1.85 -0.17 -1.74
C PHE A 60 -2.20 -1.61 -2.15
N VAL A 61 -3.41 -1.82 -2.69
CA VAL A 61 -3.88 -3.14 -3.15
C VAL A 61 -2.97 -3.69 -4.24
N THR A 62 -2.64 -2.84 -5.23
CA THR A 62 -1.76 -3.21 -6.34
C THR A 62 -0.38 -3.61 -5.85
N THR A 63 0.23 -2.80 -4.97
CA THR A 63 1.54 -3.09 -4.38
C THR A 63 1.51 -4.39 -3.57
N ASN A 64 0.42 -4.65 -2.84
CA ASN A 64 0.27 -5.87 -2.06
C ASN A 64 0.19 -7.10 -2.98
N HIS A 65 -0.63 -7.04 -4.03
CA HIS A 65 -0.75 -8.12 -5.03
C HIS A 65 0.60 -8.47 -5.67
N TYR A 66 1.37 -7.48 -6.13
CA TYR A 66 2.69 -7.73 -6.71
C TYR A 66 3.69 -8.29 -5.71
N THR A 67 3.62 -7.85 -4.45
CA THR A 67 4.50 -8.34 -3.38
C THR A 67 4.20 -9.81 -3.08
N GLU A 68 2.93 -10.19 -2.94
CA GLU A 68 2.50 -11.57 -2.71
C GLU A 68 2.91 -12.48 -3.86
N LYS A 69 2.68 -12.04 -5.11
CA LYS A 69 3.08 -12.79 -6.31
C LYS A 69 4.59 -13.03 -6.35
N ARG A 70 5.41 -12.05 -5.94
CA ARG A 70 6.87 -12.21 -5.85
C ARG A 70 7.28 -13.21 -4.77
N ILE A 71 6.63 -13.16 -3.61
CA ILE A 71 6.91 -14.09 -2.50
C ILE A 71 6.54 -15.52 -2.91
N LEU A 72 5.39 -15.71 -3.55
CA LEU A 72 4.94 -17.01 -4.05
C LEU A 72 5.95 -17.62 -5.01
N LYS A 73 6.36 -16.88 -6.05
CA LYS A 73 7.38 -17.33 -7.01
C LYS A 73 8.70 -17.71 -6.35
N LYS A 74 9.11 -16.98 -5.31
CA LYS A 74 10.32 -17.30 -4.55
C LYS A 74 10.17 -18.62 -3.79
N LYS A 75 9.03 -18.83 -3.14
CA LYS A 75 8.72 -20.08 -2.41
C LYS A 75 8.64 -21.28 -3.35
N GLU A 76 8.02 -21.13 -4.52
CA GLU A 76 7.96 -22.17 -5.54
C GLU A 76 9.36 -22.57 -6.01
N LYS A 77 10.22 -21.59 -6.27
CA LYS A 77 11.62 -21.85 -6.63
C LYS A 77 12.38 -22.57 -5.51
N GLU A 78 12.27 -22.09 -4.27
CA GLU A 78 12.92 -22.72 -3.11
C GLU A 78 12.42 -24.15 -2.88
N ALA A 79 11.15 -24.45 -3.13
CA ALA A 79 10.59 -25.79 -3.03
C ALA A 79 11.10 -26.71 -4.14
N MET A 80 11.19 -26.22 -5.37
CA MET A 80 11.73 -26.96 -6.51
C MET A 80 13.22 -27.27 -6.32
N ASP A 81 14.00 -26.30 -5.85
CA ASP A 81 15.43 -26.49 -5.57
C ASP A 81 15.66 -27.56 -4.48
N ARG A 82 14.79 -27.63 -3.46
CA ARG A 82 14.84 -28.70 -2.44
C ARG A 82 14.54 -30.08 -3.02
N LEU A 83 13.48 -30.20 -3.82
CA LEU A 83 13.13 -31.47 -4.48
C LEU A 83 14.26 -31.97 -5.38
N ASN A 84 14.92 -31.07 -6.13
CA ASN A 84 16.05 -31.44 -6.97
C ASN A 84 17.24 -31.96 -6.15
N ILE A 85 17.54 -31.34 -5.00
CA ILE A 85 18.60 -31.80 -4.09
C ILE A 85 18.27 -33.19 -3.54
N GLU A 86 17.03 -33.41 -3.11
CA GLU A 86 16.58 -34.72 -2.60
C GLU A 86 16.68 -35.82 -3.67
N GLN A 87 16.33 -35.52 -4.92
CA GLN A 87 16.47 -36.46 -6.05
C GLN A 87 17.93 -36.81 -6.33
N ILE A 88 18.81 -35.81 -6.42
CA ILE A 88 20.25 -36.03 -6.63
C ILE A 88 20.84 -36.88 -5.50
N HIS A 89 20.40 -36.64 -4.26
CA HIS A 89 20.86 -37.43 -3.11
C HIS A 89 20.42 -38.89 -3.20
N ALA A 90 19.15 -39.14 -3.55
CA ALA A 90 18.63 -40.49 -3.75
C ALA A 90 19.32 -41.24 -4.89
N GLU A 91 19.62 -40.56 -6.01
CA GLU A 91 20.38 -41.14 -7.13
C GLU A 91 21.80 -41.52 -6.73
N LEU A 92 22.48 -40.69 -5.92
CA LEU A 92 23.81 -40.97 -5.40
C LEU A 92 23.84 -42.15 -4.42
N GLU A 93 22.80 -42.31 -3.59
CA GLU A 93 22.68 -43.47 -2.70
C GLU A 93 22.43 -44.76 -3.48
N ALA A 94 21.63 -44.72 -4.55
CA ALA A 94 21.35 -45.89 -5.40
C ALA A 94 22.58 -46.38 -6.19
N LEU A 95 23.60 -45.53 -6.37
CA LEU A 95 24.86 -45.86 -7.07
C LEU A 95 25.95 -46.41 -6.13
N LYS A 96 25.73 -46.42 -4.81
CA LYS A 96 26.62 -47.04 -3.81
C LYS A 96 26.27 -48.49 -3.56
#